data_AF-A0A7V4V6W9-F1
#
_entry.id   AF-A0A7V4V6W9-F1
#
_cell.length_a   1.000
_cell.length_b   1.000
_cell.length_c   1.000
_cell.angle_alpha   90.00
_cell.angle_beta   90.00
_cell.angle_gamma   90.00
#
_symmetry.space_group_name_H-M   'P 1'
#
loop_
_entity.id
_entity.type
_entity.pdbx_description
1 polymer ?
#
loop_
_entity_poly.entity_id
_entity_poly.type
_entity_poly.pdbx_seq_one_letter_code
_entity_poly.pdbx_strand_id
1 'polypeptide(L)'
;MTLQNFSYEIKKLGNKKIVVGKYLFSDSFGNIITSLPEEVLNKNKIERYYLTICYKNKPMFKAKIKKCYADVKEKEFLAYVNSIGYIEVAINKANAYEFLKNKIDLTSSEFWLVYE
;
A
#
# COMPACT_ATOMS: atom_id res chain seq x y z
N MET A 1 -19.24 -18.62 -3.62
CA MET A 1 -19.07 -17.17 -3.44
C MET A 1 -17.72 -16.80 -4.03
N THR A 2 -17.70 -16.44 -5.31
CA THR A 2 -16.47 -16.13 -6.04
C THR A 2 -15.94 -14.81 -5.51
N LEU A 3 -14.75 -14.83 -4.89
CA LEU A 3 -14.00 -13.61 -4.61
C LEU A 3 -13.89 -12.85 -5.94
N GLN A 4 -14.50 -11.67 -6.01
CA GLN A 4 -14.15 -10.70 -7.04
C GLN A 4 -12.63 -10.54 -6.95
N ASN A 5 -11.92 -10.95 -8.00
CA ASN A 5 -10.51 -10.63 -8.16
C ASN A 5 -10.41 -9.11 -8.17
N PHE A 6 -10.14 -8.50 -7.02
CA PHE A 6 -9.73 -7.11 -6.98
C PHE A 6 -8.38 -7.04 -7.69
N SER A 7 -8.44 -6.75 -8.98
CA SER A 7 -7.29 -6.77 -9.87
C SER A 7 -6.42 -5.56 -9.59
N TYR A 8 -5.12 -5.80 -9.42
CA TYR A 8 -4.12 -4.76 -9.65
C TYR A 8 -3.86 -4.62 -11.16
N GLU A 9 -3.32 -3.48 -11.56
CA GLU A 9 -2.95 -3.19 -12.94
C GLU A 9 -1.45 -2.97 -13.06
N ILE A 10 -0.84 -3.36 -14.19
CA ILE A 10 0.53 -2.99 -14.51
C ILE A 10 0.49 -1.77 -15.42
N LYS A 11 0.98 -0.61 -14.93
CA LYS A 11 1.04 0.64 -15.68
C LYS A 11 2.49 1.01 -16.01
N LYS A 12 2.67 1.94 -16.96
CA LYS A 12 3.97 2.59 -17.21
C LYS A 12 4.03 3.93 -16.47
N LEU A 13 5.15 4.17 -15.79
CA LEU A 13 5.51 5.46 -15.21
C LEU A 13 6.86 5.86 -15.83
N GLY A 14 6.80 6.70 -16.88
CA GLY A 14 7.95 6.92 -17.75
C GLY A 14 8.42 5.61 -18.39
N ASN A 15 9.71 5.29 -18.23
CA ASN A 15 10.32 4.05 -18.73
C ASN A 15 10.19 2.86 -17.76
N LYS A 16 9.60 3.06 -16.57
CA LYS A 16 9.44 2.00 -15.55
C LYS A 16 8.04 1.38 -15.63
N LYS A 17 7.94 0.07 -15.36
CA LYS A 17 6.66 -0.59 -15.07
C LYS A 17 6.38 -0.46 -13.57
N ILE A 18 5.15 -0.13 -13.23
CA ILE A 18 4.66 -0.05 -11.85
C ILE A 18 3.44 -0.95 -11.68
N VAL A 19 3.25 -1.47 -10.47
CA VAL A 19 2.04 -2.24 -10.13
C VAL A 19 1.11 -1.30 -9.36
N VAL A 20 -0.13 -1.21 -9.79
CA VAL A 20 -1.11 -0.26 -9.27
C VAL A 20 -2.26 -1.02 -8.65
N GLY A 21 -2.40 -0.87 -7.34
CA GLY A 21 -3.52 -1.42 -6.57
C GLY A 21 -4.56 -0.37 -6.21
N LYS A 22 -5.63 -0.85 -5.59
CA LYS A 22 -6.74 -0.06 -5.07
C LYS A 22 -6.94 -0.33 -3.59
N TYR A 23 -7.66 0.57 -2.92
CA TYR A 23 -8.16 0.34 -1.57
C TYR A 23 -9.17 -0.81 -1.59
N LEU A 24 -9.03 -1.78 -0.67
CA LEU A 24 -10.04 -2.83 -0.46
C LEU A 24 -10.92 -2.48 0.74
N PHE A 25 -10.31 -2.46 1.92
CA PHE A 25 -10.97 -2.18 3.19
C PHE A 25 -9.90 -1.78 4.22
N SER A 26 -10.36 -1.41 5.41
CA SER A 26 -9.50 -1.16 6.58
C SER A 26 -9.79 -2.19 7.66
N ASP A 27 -8.76 -2.66 8.37
CA ASP A 27 -8.95 -3.54 9.51
C ASP A 27 -9.43 -2.80 10.77
N SER A 28 -9.62 -3.52 11.87
CA SER A 28 -10.06 -2.94 13.15
C SER A 28 -9.02 -2.02 13.81
N PHE A 29 -7.74 -2.11 13.43
CA PHE A 29 -6.68 -1.21 13.90
C PHE A 29 -6.60 0.07 13.05
N GLY A 30 -7.26 0.08 11.89
CA GLY A 30 -7.26 1.16 10.93
C GLY A 30 -6.10 1.10 9.94
N ASN A 31 -5.47 -0.07 9.77
CA ASN A 31 -4.55 -0.29 8.66
C ASN A 31 -5.36 -0.42 7.36
N ILE A 32 -4.75 -0.02 6.25
CA ILE A 32 -5.38 -0.01 4.92
C ILE A 32 -4.92 -1.23 4.14
N ILE A 33 -5.85 -2.11 3.79
CA ILE A 33 -5.58 -3.29 2.97
C ILE A 33 -5.74 -2.88 1.50
N THR A 34 -4.74 -3.20 0.69
CA THR A 34 -4.72 -2.91 -0.75
C THR A 34 -5.00 -4.16 -1.58
N SER A 35 -5.33 -3.96 -2.85
CA SER A 35 -5.53 -5.05 -3.82
C SER A 35 -4.23 -5.67 -4.33
N LEU A 36 -3.08 -5.31 -3.76
CA LEU A 36 -1.77 -5.81 -4.18
C LEU A 36 -1.45 -7.10 -3.41
N PRO A 37 -1.35 -8.26 -4.07
CA PRO A 37 -0.95 -9.49 -3.40
C PRO A 37 0.56 -9.53 -3.16
N GLU A 38 1.03 -10.36 -2.24
CA GLU A 38 2.46 -10.55 -1.98
C GLU A 38 3.23 -10.97 -3.25
N GLU A 39 2.58 -11.66 -4.18
CA GLU A 39 3.19 -12.18 -5.42
C GLU A 39 3.76 -11.09 -6.32
N VAL A 40 3.32 -9.83 -6.17
CA VAL A 40 3.88 -8.70 -6.94
C VAL A 40 5.24 -8.23 -6.40
N LEU A 41 5.65 -8.72 -5.23
CA LEU A 41 6.94 -8.45 -4.60
C LEU A 41 7.95 -9.57 -4.89
N ASN A 42 9.19 -9.18 -5.14
CA ASN A 42 10.31 -10.10 -5.02
C ASN A 42 10.77 -10.17 -3.56
N LYS A 43 10.54 -11.31 -2.89
CA LYS A 43 10.86 -11.51 -1.46
C LYS A 43 12.33 -11.26 -1.12
N ASN A 44 13.26 -11.49 -2.07
CA ASN A 44 14.70 -11.26 -1.88
C ASN A 44 15.13 -9.80 -2.06
N LYS A 45 14.21 -8.90 -2.42
CA LYS A 45 14.47 -7.49 -2.71
C LYS A 45 13.40 -6.57 -2.15
N ILE A 46 12.70 -7.03 -1.10
CA ILE A 46 11.51 -6.37 -0.57
C ILE A 46 11.82 -4.94 -0.08
N GLU A 47 13.03 -4.74 0.45
CA GLU A 47 13.53 -3.46 0.96
C GLU A 47 13.73 -2.39 -0.12
N ARG A 48 13.70 -2.77 -1.41
CA ARG A 48 13.80 -1.85 -2.55
C ARG A 48 12.45 -1.38 -3.06
N TYR A 49 11.36 -1.90 -2.51
CA TYR A 49 10.02 -1.49 -2.89
C TYR A 49 9.51 -0.36 -2.01
N TYR A 50 8.72 0.50 -2.65
CA TYR A 50 7.97 1.55 -2.00
C TYR A 50 6.55 1.55 -2.50
N LEU A 51 5.63 1.82 -1.60
CA LEU A 51 4.24 2.05 -1.94
C LEU A 51 3.95 3.54 -1.89
N THR A 52 3.44 4.09 -3.00
CA THR A 52 3.02 5.49 -3.09
C THR A 52 1.52 5.55 -3.17
N ILE A 53 0.89 6.30 -2.26
CA ILE A 53 -0.54 6.57 -2.30
C ILE A 53 -0.75 7.80 -3.17
N CYS A 54 -1.48 7.62 -4.26
CA CYS A 54 -1.77 8.65 -5.25
C CYS A 54 -3.26 9.01 -5.20
N TYR A 55 -3.57 10.30 -5.17
CA TYR A 55 -4.94 10.82 -5.23
C TYR A 55 -5.01 11.95 -6.24
N LYS A 56 -6.03 11.95 -7.11
CA LYS A 56 -6.17 12.91 -8.23
C LYS A 56 -4.88 13.02 -9.08
N ASN A 57 -4.28 11.87 -9.39
CA ASN A 57 -3.01 11.75 -10.14
C ASN A 57 -1.80 12.46 -9.50
N LYS A 58 -1.85 12.74 -8.19
CA LYS A 58 -0.74 13.33 -7.43
C LYS A 58 -0.26 12.37 -6.35
N PRO A 59 1.06 12.18 -6.17
CA PRO A 59 1.60 11.43 -5.05
C PRO A 59 1.34 12.19 -3.76
N MET A 60 0.70 11.54 -2.78
CA MET A 60 0.31 12.14 -1.51
C MET A 60 1.18 11.64 -0.36
N PHE A 61 1.42 10.33 -0.31
CA PHE A 61 2.18 9.67 0.76
C PHE A 61 3.05 8.56 0.18
N LYS A 62 4.20 8.31 0.82
CA LYS A 62 5.13 7.25 0.43
C LYS A 62 5.46 6.42 1.67
N ALA A 63 5.35 5.10 1.55
CA ALA A 63 5.69 4.13 2.57
C ALA A 63 6.77 3.18 2.03
N LYS A 64 7.79 2.88 2.83
CA LYS A 64 8.70 1.77 2.54
C LYS A 64 8.00 0.45 2.80
N ILE A 65 8.27 -0.57 1.96
CA ILE A 65 7.90 -1.93 2.34
C ILE A 65 8.86 -2.41 3.43
N LYS A 66 8.31 -2.83 4.57
CA LYS A 66 9.01 -3.26 5.78
C LYS A 66 8.52 -4.64 6.20
N LYS A 67 9.22 -5.28 7.14
CA LYS A 67 8.83 -6.59 7.68
C LYS A 67 7.87 -6.43 8.85
N CYS A 68 8.08 -5.41 9.69
CA CYS A 68 7.25 -5.19 10.88
C CYS A 68 7.27 -3.73 11.35
N TYR A 69 6.41 -3.43 12.32
CA TYR A 69 6.32 -2.10 12.97
C TYR A 69 7.62 -1.66 13.66
N ALA A 70 8.48 -2.59 14.09
CA ALA A 70 9.76 -2.25 14.73
C ALA A 70 10.78 -1.63 13.74
N ASP A 71 10.52 -1.71 12.43
CA ASP A 71 11.41 -1.18 11.39
C ASP A 71 11.23 0.31 11.11
N VAL A 72 10.26 0.97 11.77
CA VAL A 72 9.93 2.41 11.60
C VAL A 72 9.64 3.08 12.94
N LYS A 73 9.84 4.40 13.01
CA LYS A 73 9.55 5.15 14.23
C LYS A 73 8.04 5.29 14.45
N GLU A 74 7.67 5.61 15.67
CA GLU A 74 6.29 6.01 15.99
C GLU A 74 5.83 7.15 15.06
N LYS A 75 4.57 7.07 14.60
CA LYS A 75 3.93 7.99 13.63
C LYS A 75 4.50 7.98 12.22
N GLU A 76 5.40 7.06 11.88
CA GLU A 76 5.84 6.87 10.49
C GLU A 76 4.94 5.89 9.73
N PHE A 77 4.76 6.15 8.43
CA PHE A 77 4.11 5.23 7.52
C PHE A 77 5.00 4.02 7.23
N LEU A 78 4.38 2.85 7.21
CA LEU A 78 4.97 1.63 6.70
C LEU A 78 3.97 0.89 5.82
N ALA A 79 4.49 0.06 4.92
CA ALA A 79 3.69 -0.95 4.25
C ALA A 79 4.35 -2.32 4.46
N TYR A 80 3.55 -3.37 4.55
CA TYR A 80 4.05 -4.72 4.78
C TYR A 80 3.03 -5.74 4.26
N VAL A 81 3.45 -7.00 4.15
CA VAL A 81 2.56 -8.10 3.76
C VAL A 81 1.82 -8.57 5.00
N ASN A 82 0.50 -8.51 4.98
CA ASN A 82 -0.32 -8.97 6.09
C ASN A 82 -0.47 -10.50 6.10
N SER A 83 -1.13 -11.04 7.13
CA SER A 83 -1.26 -12.49 7.34
C SER A 83 -2.07 -13.23 6.26
N ILE A 84 -2.83 -12.50 5.43
CA ILE A 84 -3.63 -13.07 4.35
C ILE A 84 -3.01 -12.85 2.96
N GLY A 85 -1.77 -12.35 2.91
CA GLY A 85 -0.99 -12.28 1.67
C GLY A 85 -1.22 -11.03 0.82
N TYR A 86 -1.73 -9.93 1.40
CA TYR A 86 -1.89 -8.64 0.72
C TYR A 86 -0.98 -7.57 1.30
N ILE A 87 -0.60 -6.60 0.48
CA ILE A 87 0.12 -5.42 0.95
C ILE A 87 -0.85 -4.52 1.71
N GLU A 88 -0.46 -4.22 2.94
CA GLU A 88 -1.18 -3.36 3.87
C GLU A 88 -0.36 -2.10 4.16
N VAL A 89 -1.03 -0.96 4.35
CA VAL A 89 -0.43 0.30 4.77
C VAL A 89 -0.86 0.64 6.19
N ALA A 90 0.12 0.94 7.03
CA ALA A 90 -0.08 1.26 8.43
C ALA A 90 0.66 2.56 8.81
N ILE A 91 0.33 3.10 9.98
CA ILE A 91 1.13 4.12 10.67
C ILE A 91 1.49 3.54 12.04
N ASN A 92 2.77 3.54 12.39
CA ASN A 92 3.19 2.94 13.67
C ASN A 92 2.55 3.68 14.86
N LYS A 93 1.77 2.95 15.67
CA LYS A 93 0.95 3.44 16.79
C LYS A 93 -0.08 4.53 16.42
N ALA A 94 -0.62 4.50 15.20
CA ALA A 94 -1.73 5.38 14.83
C ALA A 94 -2.68 4.69 13.84
N ASN A 95 -3.90 5.21 13.73
CA ASN A 95 -4.90 4.72 12.79
C ASN A 95 -4.69 5.38 11.41
N ALA A 96 -4.27 4.58 10.41
CA ALA A 96 -3.95 5.08 9.07
C ALA A 96 -5.20 5.53 8.30
N TYR A 97 -6.30 4.79 8.42
CA TYR A 97 -7.59 5.13 7.81
C TYR A 97 -8.12 6.49 8.29
N GLU A 98 -8.20 6.70 9.60
CA GLU A 98 -8.64 7.97 10.20
C GLU A 98 -7.74 9.14 9.79
N PHE A 99 -6.43 8.89 9.70
CA PHE A 99 -5.49 9.91 9.25
C PHE A 99 -5.71 10.29 7.77
N LEU A 100 -5.99 9.32 6.90
CA LEU A 100 -6.06 9.51 5.45
C LEU A 100 -7.45 9.94 4.97
N LYS A 101 -8.55 9.47 5.56
CA LYS A 101 -9.92 9.77 5.13
C LYS A 101 -10.25 11.28 5.15
N ASN A 102 -9.55 12.04 5.99
CA ASN A 102 -9.70 13.49 6.11
C ASN A 102 -8.85 14.28 5.07
N LYS A 103 -8.01 13.60 4.29
CA LYS A 103 -7.05 14.21 3.36
C LYS A 103 -7.28 13.77 1.91
N ILE A 104 -7.70 12.52 1.72
CA ILE A 104 -7.92 11.90 0.42
C ILE A 104 -9.18 11.04 0.45
N ASP A 105 -9.80 10.86 -0.72
CA ASP A 105 -10.79 9.80 -0.91
C ASP A 105 -10.06 8.50 -1.26
N LEU A 106 -10.02 7.56 -0.33
CA LEU A 106 -9.35 6.27 -0.47
C LEU A 106 -9.94 5.42 -1.61
N THR A 107 -11.25 5.51 -1.85
CA THR A 107 -11.94 4.71 -2.88
C THR A 107 -11.55 5.14 -4.29
N SER A 108 -11.24 6.42 -4.47
CA SER A 108 -10.73 7.01 -5.72
C SER A 108 -9.20 7.06 -5.79
N SER A 109 -8.49 6.55 -4.78
CA SER A 109 -7.03 6.58 -4.71
C SER A 109 -6.38 5.35 -5.37
N GLU A 110 -5.11 5.51 -5.75
CA GLU A 110 -4.28 4.45 -6.30
C GLU A 110 -3.08 4.17 -5.39
N PHE A 111 -2.67 2.90 -5.34
CA PHE A 111 -1.52 2.46 -4.55
C PHE A 111 -0.45 1.96 -5.52
N TRP A 112 0.56 2.78 -5.78
CA TRP A 112 1.61 2.49 -6.75
C TRP A 112 2.77 1.80 -6.05
N LEU A 113 2.96 0.52 -6.34
CA LEU A 113 4.13 -0.23 -5.96
C LEU A 113 5.24 0.02 -6.98
N VAL A 114 6.31 0.64 -6.50
CA VAL A 114 7.48 1.03 -7.30
C VAL A 114 8.71 0.34 -6.76
N TYR A 115 9.48 -0.27 -7.67
CA TYR A 115 10.79 -0.82 -7.39
C TYR A 115 11.88 0.23 -7.71
N GLU A 116 12.72 0.53 -6.73
CA GLU A 116 13.87 1.45 -6.90
C GLU A 116 15.06 0.78 -7.60
#